data_AF-A0A8J7MMA5-F1
#
_entry.id   AF-A0A8J7MMA5-F1
#
_cell.length_a   1.000
_cell.length_b   1.000
_cell.length_c   1.000
_cell.angle_alpha   90.00
_cell.angle_beta   90.00
_cell.angle_gamma   90.00
#
_symmetry.space_group_name_H-M   'P 1'
#
loop_
_entity.id
_entity.type
_entity.pdbx_description
1 polymer ?
#
loop_
_entity_poly.entity_id
_entity_poly.type
_entity_poly.pdbx_seq_one_letter_code
_entity_poly.pdbx_strand_id
1 'polypeptide(L)'
;MIVSKGIGFVRMLEWSGLHMVMLLLSTSCVAALYHFEIIAVAIPWLPISLIGTAVAFYVGFKNNQSYDRMWEARKIWGGIINQSRIWGMQVDGYISDTFNKNIDEKKLAEIKQRLIYRHLAWLYTHREQLLVPTSWEHISQTGMVAHTAGHYQRNFGLGLIEEEVAEIKLSNFLEEGELERLNIAKNKATQIINEQSRDLAALRKMEVIEDFRHVELMGILGKFYELQGKNERIKKFPLPRQYSSTSKIFTNIFLFLLPFSMVPSMMELGNIGLWLSIPITALISWVYVTMEGVGDYSENPFQGMANDIPMLSLCRTIEIDLRQMLKETELPKPIAAKKDILM
;
A
#
# COMPACT_ATOMS: atom_id res chain seq x y z
N MET A 1 -7.55 1.32 0.19
CA MET A 1 -8.12 0.71 -1.03
C MET A 1 -9.45 1.33 -1.43
N ILE A 2 -9.54 1.84 -2.66
CA ILE A 2 -10.77 2.31 -3.28
C ILE A 2 -11.70 1.09 -3.50
N VAL A 3 -12.92 1.16 -2.98
CA VAL A 3 -13.92 0.08 -3.07
C VAL A 3 -15.10 0.42 -3.99
N SER A 4 -15.14 1.63 -4.55
CA SER A 4 -16.16 2.01 -5.54
C SER A 4 -16.02 1.19 -6.82
N LYS A 5 -17.16 0.96 -7.52
CA LYS A 5 -17.19 0.22 -8.81
C LYS A 5 -16.36 0.89 -9.92
N GLY A 6 -16.05 2.17 -9.78
CA GLY A 6 -15.19 2.92 -10.68
C GLY A 6 -14.71 4.22 -10.04
N ILE A 7 -13.72 4.85 -10.67
CA ILE A 7 -13.28 6.20 -10.34
C ILE A 7 -13.97 7.13 -11.33
N GLY A 8 -14.86 8.01 -10.84
CA GLY A 8 -15.55 8.97 -11.69
C GLY A 8 -14.56 9.93 -12.37
N PHE A 9 -14.88 10.41 -13.56
CA PHE A 9 -14.04 11.34 -14.34
C PHE A 9 -13.64 12.58 -13.52
N VAL A 10 -14.54 13.10 -12.67
CA VAL A 10 -14.26 14.23 -11.77
C VAL A 10 -13.16 13.90 -10.77
N ARG A 11 -13.18 12.72 -10.12
CA ARG A 11 -12.11 12.32 -9.18
C ARG A 11 -10.77 12.11 -9.90
N MET A 12 -10.78 11.59 -11.13
CA MET A 12 -9.55 11.52 -11.93
C MET A 12 -9.00 12.92 -12.22
N LEU A 13 -9.86 13.88 -12.55
CA LEU A 13 -9.48 15.28 -12.73
C LEU A 13 -9.06 15.97 -11.43
N GLU A 14 -9.64 15.65 -10.28
CA GLU A 14 -9.15 16.18 -9.00
C GLU A 14 -7.72 15.73 -8.73
N TRP A 15 -7.41 14.47 -9.03
CA TRP A 15 -6.07 13.92 -8.83
C TRP A 15 -5.03 14.43 -9.84
N SER A 16 -5.42 14.59 -11.11
CA SER A 16 -4.51 14.92 -12.23
C SER A 16 -4.71 16.33 -12.82
N GLY A 17 -5.63 17.11 -12.28
CA GLY A 17 -6.10 18.37 -12.88
C GLY A 17 -5.03 19.45 -12.94
N LEU A 18 -4.13 19.49 -11.95
CA LEU A 18 -2.96 20.38 -12.00
C LEU A 18 -2.09 20.05 -13.22
N HIS A 19 -1.88 18.77 -13.53
CA HIS A 19 -1.16 18.36 -14.73
C HIS A 19 -1.90 18.78 -15.99
N MET A 20 -3.23 18.62 -16.04
CA MET A 20 -4.02 19.09 -17.18
C MET A 20 -3.86 20.59 -17.42
N VAL A 21 -3.93 21.42 -16.36
CA VAL A 21 -3.73 22.88 -16.47
C VAL A 21 -2.33 23.20 -16.97
N MET A 22 -1.29 22.57 -16.41
CA MET A 22 0.09 22.78 -16.87
C MET A 22 0.29 22.39 -18.33
N LEU A 23 -0.34 21.29 -18.79
CA LEU A 23 -0.27 20.84 -20.17
C LEU A 23 -1.02 21.76 -21.14
N LEU A 24 -2.17 22.29 -20.73
CA LEU A 24 -2.90 23.30 -21.50
C LEU A 24 -2.07 24.58 -21.64
N LEU A 25 -1.46 25.04 -20.55
CA LEU A 25 -0.59 26.23 -20.57
C LEU A 25 0.65 26.03 -21.44
N SER A 26 1.33 24.88 -21.31
CA SER A 26 2.53 24.60 -22.12
C SER A 26 2.19 24.48 -23.61
N THR A 27 1.10 23.80 -23.95
CA THR A 27 0.66 23.67 -25.34
C THR A 27 0.18 25.01 -25.90
N SER A 28 -0.54 25.81 -25.11
CA SER A 28 -0.97 27.16 -25.51
C SER A 28 0.23 28.09 -25.78
N CYS A 29 1.28 27.97 -24.97
CA CYS A 29 2.53 28.70 -25.18
C CYS A 29 3.15 28.32 -26.53
N VAL A 30 3.29 27.03 -26.83
CA VAL A 30 3.82 26.57 -28.12
C VAL A 30 2.92 27.02 -29.29
N ALA A 31 1.61 26.93 -29.14
CA ALA A 31 0.64 27.41 -30.13
C ALA A 31 0.78 28.91 -30.40
N ALA A 32 0.98 29.73 -29.36
CA ALA A 32 1.24 31.15 -29.51
C ALA A 32 2.56 31.41 -30.26
N LEU A 33 3.63 30.66 -29.97
CA LEU A 33 4.90 30.80 -30.67
C LEU A 33 4.77 30.56 -32.19
N TYR A 34 3.99 29.57 -32.60
CA TYR A 34 3.70 29.36 -34.03
C TYR A 34 2.75 30.41 -34.60
N HIS A 35 1.72 30.82 -33.86
CA HIS A 35 0.76 31.83 -34.32
C HIS A 35 1.40 33.20 -34.59
N PHE A 36 2.33 33.61 -33.73
CA PHE A 36 3.09 34.86 -33.89
C PHE A 36 4.35 34.70 -34.75
N GLU A 37 4.52 33.55 -35.42
CA GLU A 37 5.66 33.26 -36.31
C GLU A 37 7.04 33.43 -35.65
N ILE A 38 7.10 33.28 -34.31
CA ILE A 38 8.35 33.37 -33.54
C ILE A 38 9.24 32.15 -33.81
N ILE A 39 8.61 31.00 -34.07
CA ILE A 39 9.30 29.75 -34.43
C ILE A 39 8.75 29.21 -35.75
N ALA A 40 9.65 28.65 -36.57
CA ALA A 40 9.31 27.98 -37.82
C ALA A 40 9.71 26.49 -37.83
N VAL A 41 10.30 25.99 -36.74
CA VAL A 41 10.73 24.60 -36.61
C VAL A 41 9.48 23.71 -36.50
N ALA A 42 9.26 22.81 -37.45
CA ALA A 42 8.21 21.81 -37.38
C ALA A 42 8.85 20.41 -37.26
N ILE A 43 8.53 19.70 -36.19
CA ILE A 43 8.99 18.32 -36.03
C ILE A 43 8.02 17.39 -36.76
N PRO A 44 8.49 16.54 -37.70
CA PRO A 44 7.61 15.62 -38.41
C PRO A 44 6.86 14.68 -37.45
N TRP A 45 5.60 14.36 -37.79
CA TRP A 45 4.74 13.49 -36.96
C TRP A 45 5.30 12.07 -36.79
N LEU A 46 5.89 11.50 -37.83
CA LEU A 46 6.32 10.10 -37.85
C LEU A 46 7.34 9.75 -36.75
N PRO A 47 8.44 10.51 -36.55
CA PRO A 47 9.34 10.31 -35.41
C PRO A 47 8.65 10.42 -34.04
N ILE A 48 7.73 11.38 -33.87
CA ILE A 48 7.05 11.61 -32.59
C ILE A 48 6.07 10.48 -32.28
N SER A 49 5.32 9.99 -33.28
CA SER A 49 4.41 8.86 -33.08
C SER A 49 5.16 7.56 -32.77
N LEU A 50 6.34 7.36 -33.36
CA LEU A 50 7.22 6.23 -33.04
C LEU A 50 7.72 6.31 -31.59
N ILE A 51 8.20 7.49 -31.15
CA ILE A 51 8.61 7.71 -29.76
C ILE A 51 7.43 7.49 -28.80
N GLY A 52 6.26 8.06 -29.11
CA GLY A 52 5.06 7.91 -28.29
C GLY A 52 4.67 6.44 -28.13
N THR A 53 4.69 5.68 -29.23
CA THR A 53 4.43 4.23 -29.20
C THR A 53 5.43 3.50 -28.30
N ALA A 54 6.73 3.78 -28.44
CA ALA A 54 7.76 3.18 -27.59
C ALA A 54 7.59 3.52 -26.11
N VAL A 55 7.28 4.78 -25.79
CA VAL A 55 6.98 5.24 -24.43
C VAL A 55 5.75 4.55 -23.87
N ALA A 56 4.67 4.43 -24.65
CA ALA A 56 3.44 3.77 -24.23
C ALA A 56 3.68 2.30 -23.84
N PHE A 57 4.46 1.58 -24.65
CA PHE A 57 4.88 0.21 -24.32
C PHE A 57 5.71 0.18 -23.03
N TYR A 58 6.70 1.07 -22.89
CA TYR A 58 7.57 1.10 -21.72
C TYR A 58 6.79 1.38 -20.43
N VAL A 59 5.95 2.41 -20.43
CA VAL A 59 5.06 2.76 -19.30
C VAL A 59 4.08 1.62 -19.02
N GLY A 60 3.54 0.98 -20.06
CA GLY A 60 2.67 -0.19 -19.93
C GLY A 60 3.35 -1.35 -19.19
N PHE A 61 4.59 -1.69 -19.55
CA PHE A 61 5.37 -2.71 -18.85
C PHE A 61 5.65 -2.31 -17.39
N LYS A 62 6.00 -1.06 -17.14
CA LYS A 62 6.17 -0.53 -15.77
C LYS A 62 4.91 -0.65 -14.93
N ASN A 63 3.76 -0.32 -15.50
CA ASN A 63 2.49 -0.38 -14.80
C ASN A 63 2.12 -1.82 -14.45
N ASN A 64 2.37 -2.78 -15.35
CA ASN A 64 2.17 -4.20 -15.05
C ASN A 64 3.04 -4.67 -13.88
N GLN A 65 4.33 -4.30 -13.86
CA GLN A 65 5.23 -4.65 -12.75
C GLN A 65 4.82 -3.98 -11.42
N SER A 66 4.34 -2.74 -11.48
CA SER A 66 3.84 -2.02 -10.30
C SER A 66 2.57 -2.67 -9.76
N TYR A 67 1.66 -3.09 -10.65
CA TYR A 67 0.47 -3.86 -10.29
C TYR A 67 0.84 -5.22 -9.66
N ASP A 68 1.81 -5.94 -10.22
CA ASP A 68 2.25 -7.23 -9.67
C ASP A 68 2.78 -7.10 -8.24
N ARG A 69 3.48 -6.02 -7.91
CA ARG A 69 3.92 -5.72 -6.53
C ARG A 69 2.73 -5.49 -5.59
N MET A 70 1.76 -4.67 -6.01
CA MET A 70 0.53 -4.44 -5.25
C MET A 70 -0.25 -5.75 -5.04
N TRP A 71 -0.33 -6.59 -6.07
CA TRP A 71 -0.96 -7.91 -6.00
C TRP A 71 -0.21 -8.88 -5.10
N GLU A 72 1.13 -8.86 -5.10
CA GLU A 72 1.96 -9.63 -4.18
C GLU A 72 1.69 -9.23 -2.72
N ALA A 73 1.68 -7.93 -2.43
CA ALA A 73 1.33 -7.42 -1.10
C ALA A 73 -0.05 -7.90 -0.64
N ARG A 74 -1.05 -7.87 -1.52
CA ARG A 74 -2.40 -8.39 -1.23
C ARG A 74 -2.39 -9.89 -0.94
N LYS A 75 -1.66 -10.70 -1.71
CA LYS A 75 -1.51 -12.15 -1.46
C LYS A 75 -0.84 -12.43 -0.13
N ILE A 76 0.19 -11.67 0.25
CA ILE A 76 0.88 -11.81 1.53
C ILE A 76 -0.07 -11.51 2.69
N TRP A 77 -0.80 -10.40 2.64
CA TRP A 77 -1.80 -10.07 3.66
C TRP A 77 -2.95 -11.09 3.73
N GLY A 78 -3.38 -11.65 2.59
CA GLY A 78 -4.30 -12.79 2.57
C GLY A 78 -3.72 -14.02 3.27
N GLY A 79 -2.42 -14.28 3.10
CA GLY A 79 -1.68 -15.29 3.85
C GLY A 79 -1.69 -15.02 5.35
N ILE A 80 -1.49 -13.77 5.78
CA ILE A 80 -1.51 -13.37 7.19
C ILE A 80 -2.89 -13.65 7.81
N ILE A 81 -3.98 -13.32 7.12
CA ILE A 81 -5.35 -13.62 7.61
C ILE A 81 -5.53 -15.12 7.82
N ASN A 82 -5.16 -15.93 6.82
CA ASN A 82 -5.34 -17.37 6.89
C ASN A 82 -4.50 -17.99 8.01
N GLN A 83 -3.22 -17.62 8.12
CA GLN A 83 -2.36 -18.14 9.19
C GLN A 83 -2.80 -17.64 10.57
N SER A 84 -3.34 -16.41 10.69
CA SER A 84 -3.91 -15.90 11.94
C SER A 84 -5.10 -16.73 12.39
N ARG A 85 -6.03 -17.06 11.48
CA ARG A 85 -7.18 -17.92 11.80
C ARG A 85 -6.76 -19.34 12.19
N ILE A 86 -5.75 -19.90 11.50
CA ILE A 86 -5.18 -21.20 11.86
C ILE A 86 -4.55 -21.13 13.26
N TRP A 87 -3.81 -20.05 13.56
CA TRP A 87 -3.24 -19.81 14.88
C TRP A 87 -4.33 -19.77 15.96
N GLY A 88 -5.40 -19.01 15.77
CA GLY A 88 -6.53 -18.96 16.69
C GLY A 88 -7.20 -20.32 16.93
N MET A 89 -7.50 -21.03 15.84
CA MET A 89 -8.08 -22.37 15.89
C MET A 89 -7.18 -23.35 16.64
N GLN A 90 -5.87 -23.33 16.37
CA GLN A 90 -4.92 -24.19 17.06
C GLN A 90 -4.76 -23.79 18.52
N VAL A 91 -4.68 -22.50 18.86
CA VAL A 91 -4.65 -22.06 20.27
C VAL A 91 -5.89 -22.52 21.02
N ASP A 92 -7.08 -22.42 20.42
CA ASP A 92 -8.31 -22.87 21.08
C ASP A 92 -8.35 -24.41 21.23
N GLY A 93 -7.97 -25.16 20.20
CA GLY A 93 -8.03 -26.63 20.24
C GLY A 93 -6.87 -27.32 20.97
N TYR A 94 -5.65 -26.76 20.89
CA TYR A 94 -4.43 -27.41 21.37
C TYR A 94 -4.07 -27.05 22.81
N ILE A 95 -4.48 -25.89 23.31
CA ILE A 95 -4.25 -25.51 24.70
C ILE A 95 -5.37 -26.13 25.55
N SER A 96 -5.09 -27.28 26.16
CA SER A 96 -6.06 -28.07 26.93
C SER A 96 -5.42 -28.72 28.17
N ASP A 97 -6.27 -29.26 29.05
CA ASP A 97 -5.90 -30.03 30.25
C ASP A 97 -5.56 -31.50 29.94
N THR A 98 -5.53 -31.88 28.66
CA THR A 98 -5.44 -33.29 28.21
C THR A 98 -4.22 -34.02 28.79
N PHE A 99 -3.08 -33.33 28.86
CA PHE A 99 -1.82 -33.90 29.36
C PHE A 99 -1.48 -33.45 30.78
N ASN A 100 -2.10 -32.37 31.27
CA ASN A 100 -1.94 -31.88 32.63
C ASN A 100 -3.31 -31.59 33.25
N LYS A 101 -3.87 -32.58 33.96
CA LYS A 101 -5.18 -32.47 34.63
C LYS A 101 -5.19 -31.55 35.86
N ASN A 102 -4.02 -31.09 36.30
CA ASN A 102 -3.91 -30.22 37.47
C ASN A 102 -4.06 -28.73 37.10
N ILE A 103 -4.15 -28.40 35.81
CA ILE A 103 -4.33 -27.02 35.37
C ILE A 103 -5.81 -26.63 35.41
N ASP A 104 -6.10 -25.48 36.02
CA ASP A 104 -7.45 -24.94 36.09
C ASP A 104 -7.92 -24.42 34.72
N GLU A 105 -9.23 -24.55 34.45
CA GLU A 105 -9.87 -24.05 33.22
C GLU A 105 -9.67 -22.54 33.09
N LYS A 106 -9.74 -21.79 34.20
CA LYS A 106 -9.44 -20.36 34.20
C LYS A 106 -8.02 -20.08 33.73
N LYS A 107 -7.05 -20.91 34.13
CA LYS A 107 -5.65 -20.72 33.74
C LYS A 107 -5.43 -21.02 32.26
N LEU A 108 -6.11 -22.04 31.72
CA LEU A 108 -6.11 -22.31 30.28
C LEU A 108 -6.71 -21.15 29.48
N ALA A 109 -7.81 -20.57 29.95
CA ALA A 109 -8.42 -19.40 29.32
C ALA A 109 -7.46 -18.20 29.30
N GLU A 110 -6.78 -17.91 30.42
CA GLU A 110 -5.74 -16.87 30.48
C GLU A 110 -4.59 -17.11 29.48
N ILE A 111 -4.14 -18.36 29.35
CA ILE A 111 -3.08 -18.74 28.39
C ILE A 111 -3.56 -18.50 26.95
N LYS A 112 -4.75 -19.00 26.60
CA LYS A 112 -5.34 -18.81 25.27
C LYS A 112 -5.47 -17.33 24.92
N GLN A 113 -6.01 -16.54 25.86
CA GLN A 113 -6.15 -15.09 25.71
C GLN A 113 -4.79 -14.44 25.48
N ARG A 114 -3.79 -14.73 26.32
CA ARG A 114 -2.43 -14.18 26.17
C ARG A 114 -1.83 -14.51 24.81
N LEU A 115 -1.96 -15.74 24.33
CA LEU A 115 -1.41 -16.16 23.05
C LEU A 115 -2.09 -15.44 21.87
N ILE A 116 -3.41 -15.25 21.93
CA ILE A 116 -4.17 -14.53 20.90
C ILE A 116 -3.86 -13.03 20.95
N TYR A 117 -3.85 -12.43 22.13
CA TYR A 117 -3.61 -10.98 22.30
C TYR A 117 -2.19 -10.62 21.87
N ARG A 118 -1.18 -11.44 22.19
CA ARG A 118 0.19 -11.23 21.68
C ARG A 118 0.27 -11.33 20.15
N HIS A 119 -0.48 -12.23 19.53
CA HIS A 119 -0.59 -12.29 18.07
C HIS A 119 -1.24 -11.03 17.47
N LEU A 120 -2.27 -10.48 18.12
CA LEU A 120 -2.86 -9.20 17.72
C LEU A 120 -1.88 -8.03 17.88
N ALA A 121 -1.07 -8.04 18.95
CA ALA A 121 -0.01 -7.05 19.13
C ALA A 121 1.02 -7.12 18.00
N TRP A 122 1.42 -8.32 17.59
CA TRP A 122 2.29 -8.52 16.42
C TRP A 122 1.65 -7.94 15.16
N LEU A 123 0.39 -8.27 14.90
CA LEU A 123 -0.35 -7.85 13.72
C LEU A 123 -0.40 -6.32 13.57
N TYR A 124 -0.78 -5.62 14.64
CA TYR A 124 -0.82 -4.15 14.65
C TYR A 124 0.57 -3.52 14.59
N THR A 125 1.56 -4.10 15.28
CA THR A 125 2.95 -3.63 15.20
C THR A 125 3.51 -3.79 13.79
N HIS A 126 3.23 -4.91 13.12
CA HIS A 126 3.67 -5.16 11.74
C HIS A 126 3.04 -4.17 10.76
N ARG A 127 1.74 -3.86 10.92
CA ARG A 127 1.08 -2.78 10.18
C ARG A 127 1.79 -1.44 10.38
N GLU A 128 2.06 -1.03 11.61
CA GLU A 128 2.75 0.23 11.91
C GLU A 128 4.14 0.27 11.27
N GLN A 129 4.89 -0.82 11.36
CA GLN A 129 6.22 -0.94 10.75
C GLN A 129 6.17 -0.74 9.23
N LEU A 130 5.15 -1.26 8.55
CA LEU A 130 4.98 -1.07 7.10
C LEU A 130 4.55 0.35 6.72
N LEU A 131 3.96 1.12 7.64
CA LEU A 131 3.58 2.51 7.40
C LEU A 131 4.74 3.49 7.59
N VAL A 132 5.83 3.09 8.26
CA VAL A 132 7.03 3.93 8.42
C VAL A 132 7.61 4.28 7.04
N PRO A 133 7.67 5.57 6.65
CA PRO A 133 8.16 5.94 5.33
C PRO A 133 9.64 5.60 5.12
N THR A 134 9.96 5.04 3.95
CA THR A 134 11.33 4.86 3.49
C THR A 134 11.75 6.01 2.57
N SER A 135 13.06 6.21 2.38
CA SER A 135 13.63 7.37 1.67
C SER A 135 13.15 7.55 0.22
N TRP A 136 12.61 6.50 -0.37
CA TRP A 136 12.22 6.49 -1.77
C TRP A 136 10.74 6.78 -2.01
N GLU A 137 9.92 6.77 -0.97
CA GLU A 137 8.47 7.01 -1.04
C GLU A 137 8.17 8.49 -1.24
N HIS A 138 7.03 8.81 -1.83
CA HIS A 138 6.67 10.21 -2.15
C HIS A 138 6.63 11.11 -0.92
N ILE A 139 6.18 10.58 0.22
CA ILE A 139 6.09 11.35 1.47
C ILE A 139 7.45 11.71 2.07
N SER A 140 8.50 10.94 1.73
CA SER A 140 9.87 11.19 2.18
C SER A 140 10.65 12.14 1.24
N GLN A 141 10.04 12.54 0.13
CA GLN A 141 10.65 13.49 -0.81
C GLN A 141 10.60 14.93 -0.26
N THR A 142 11.08 15.90 -1.02
CA THR A 142 11.04 17.32 -0.63
C THR A 142 10.13 18.14 -1.55
N GLY A 143 9.77 19.34 -1.09
CA GLY A 143 9.01 20.31 -1.88
C GLY A 143 7.57 19.86 -2.19
N MET A 144 7.13 20.12 -3.42
CA MET A 144 5.74 19.88 -3.85
C MET A 144 5.33 18.41 -3.76
N VAL A 145 6.24 17.47 -4.01
CA VAL A 145 5.93 16.02 -4.01
C VAL A 145 5.48 15.56 -2.62
N ALA A 146 6.24 15.90 -1.57
CA ALA A 146 5.88 15.53 -0.21
C ALA A 146 4.63 16.26 0.29
N HIS A 147 4.48 17.54 -0.03
CA HIS A 147 3.26 18.29 0.32
C HIS A 147 2.01 17.65 -0.30
N THR A 148 2.11 17.26 -1.57
CA THR A 148 1.02 16.61 -2.32
C THR A 148 0.70 15.24 -1.74
N ALA A 149 1.71 14.41 -1.49
CA ALA A 149 1.54 13.09 -0.86
C ALA A 149 0.88 13.21 0.52
N GLY A 150 1.34 14.14 1.36
CA GLY A 150 0.75 14.39 2.68
C GLY A 150 -0.66 14.96 2.65
N HIS A 151 -1.01 15.74 1.62
CA HIS A 151 -2.40 16.17 1.40
C HIS A 151 -3.29 14.97 1.09
N TYR A 152 -2.87 14.11 0.16
CA TYR A 152 -3.65 12.92 -0.21
C TYR A 152 -3.78 11.92 0.94
N GLN A 153 -2.72 11.66 1.69
CA GLN A 153 -2.74 10.74 2.82
C GLN A 153 -3.70 11.22 3.93
N ARG A 154 -3.77 12.54 4.20
CA ARG A 154 -4.70 13.10 5.18
C ARG A 154 -6.15 13.08 4.70
N ASN A 155 -6.40 13.47 3.46
CA ASN A 155 -7.78 13.67 2.99
C ASN A 155 -8.44 12.41 2.41
N PHE A 156 -7.61 11.47 1.94
CA PHE A 156 -8.01 10.27 1.18
C PHE A 156 -7.24 9.01 1.62
N GLY A 157 -6.56 9.02 2.76
CA GLY A 157 -5.75 7.90 3.24
C GLY A 157 -5.89 7.70 4.75
N LEU A 158 -4.76 7.57 5.45
CA LEU A 158 -4.71 7.38 6.91
C LEU A 158 -5.51 8.42 7.70
N GLY A 159 -5.63 9.66 7.22
CA GLY A 159 -6.40 10.69 7.93
C GLY A 159 -7.90 10.37 8.04
N LEU A 160 -8.43 9.41 7.26
CA LEU A 160 -9.81 8.97 7.38
C LEU A 160 -10.07 8.07 8.60
N ILE A 161 -9.04 7.48 9.19
CA ILE A 161 -9.14 6.45 10.24
C ILE A 161 -8.39 6.83 11.54
N GLU A 162 -8.14 8.12 11.77
CA GLU A 162 -7.39 8.59 12.95
C GLU A 162 -8.06 8.18 14.27
N GLU A 163 -9.39 8.25 14.32
CA GLU A 163 -10.17 7.84 15.49
C GLU A 163 -10.01 6.34 15.78
N GLU A 164 -10.22 5.49 14.77
CA GLU A 164 -10.08 4.04 14.91
C GLU A 164 -8.65 3.60 15.23
N VAL A 165 -7.64 4.34 14.76
CA VAL A 165 -6.24 4.10 15.09
C VAL A 165 -5.94 4.50 16.54
N ALA A 166 -6.51 5.60 17.04
CA ALA A 166 -6.29 6.06 18.41
C ALA A 166 -6.85 5.10 19.48
N GLU A 167 -7.86 4.30 19.12
CA GLU A 167 -8.40 3.24 19.97
C GLU A 167 -7.42 2.06 20.16
N ILE A 168 -6.51 1.85 19.21
CA ILE A 168 -5.57 0.72 19.22
C ILE A 168 -4.37 1.08 20.08
N LYS A 169 -4.29 0.44 21.25
CA LYS A 169 -3.15 0.59 22.17
C LYS A 169 -2.50 -0.76 22.41
N LEU A 170 -1.20 -0.87 22.17
CA LEU A 170 -0.45 -2.11 22.41
C LEU A 170 -0.51 -2.56 23.89
N SER A 171 -0.70 -1.62 24.83
CA SER A 171 -0.93 -1.91 26.25
C SER A 171 -2.21 -2.71 26.52
N ASN A 172 -3.17 -2.73 25.59
CA ASN A 172 -4.37 -3.54 25.72
C ASN A 172 -4.09 -5.01 25.35
N PHE A 173 -2.98 -5.29 24.68
CA PHE A 173 -2.63 -6.61 24.15
C PHE A 173 -1.44 -7.26 24.84
N LEU A 174 -0.56 -6.47 25.46
CA LEU A 174 0.68 -6.92 26.07
C LEU A 174 0.78 -6.44 27.51
N GLU A 175 1.38 -7.27 28.37
CA GLU A 175 1.73 -6.89 29.73
C GLU A 175 2.78 -5.76 29.72
N GLU A 176 2.73 -4.87 30.71
CA GLU A 176 3.57 -3.65 30.77
C GLU A 176 5.07 -3.97 30.68
N GLY A 177 5.54 -4.95 31.44
CA GLY A 177 6.94 -5.39 31.40
C GLY A 177 7.37 -6.05 30.08
N GLU A 178 6.43 -6.64 29.33
CA GLU A 178 6.70 -7.14 27.98
C GLU A 178 6.81 -5.97 26.99
N LEU A 179 5.89 -5.01 27.09
CA LEU A 179 5.85 -3.82 26.25
C LEU A 179 7.12 -2.97 26.38
N GLU A 180 7.63 -2.77 27.60
CA GLU A 180 8.88 -2.05 27.85
C GLU A 180 10.08 -2.70 27.15
N ARG A 181 10.24 -4.03 27.28
CA ARG A 181 11.31 -4.77 26.60
C ARG A 181 11.20 -4.65 25.09
N LEU A 182 9.99 -4.74 24.55
CA LEU A 182 9.71 -4.66 23.11
C LEU A 182 9.91 -3.26 22.54
N ASN A 183 9.72 -2.19 23.32
CA ASN A 183 9.96 -0.82 22.90
C ASN A 183 11.44 -0.51 22.60
N ILE A 184 12.36 -1.26 23.22
CA ILE A 184 13.81 -1.12 23.00
C ILE A 184 14.27 -1.87 21.74
N ALA A 185 13.45 -2.79 21.22
CA ALA A 185 13.81 -3.62 20.08
C ALA A 185 13.84 -2.85 18.76
N LYS A 186 14.89 -3.06 17.96
CA LYS A 186 14.99 -2.47 16.60
C LYS A 186 13.89 -2.96 15.64
N ASN A 187 13.53 -4.23 15.73
CA ASN A 187 12.40 -4.82 15.00
C ASN A 187 11.44 -5.43 16.00
N LYS A 188 10.47 -4.61 16.43
CA LYS A 188 9.49 -4.97 17.45
C LYS A 188 8.63 -6.15 17.02
N ALA A 189 8.13 -6.17 15.77
CA ALA A 189 7.29 -7.25 15.25
C ALA A 189 8.01 -8.61 15.31
N THR A 190 9.27 -8.67 14.88
CA THR A 190 10.09 -9.89 15.01
C THR A 190 10.22 -10.34 16.47
N GLN A 191 10.46 -9.41 17.40
CA GLN A 191 10.60 -9.80 18.81
C GLN A 191 9.30 -10.33 19.41
N ILE A 192 8.13 -9.84 18.99
CA ILE A 192 6.84 -10.37 19.47
C ILE A 192 6.68 -11.85 19.07
N ILE A 193 7.01 -12.23 17.83
CA ILE A 193 6.96 -13.65 17.41
C ILE A 193 7.96 -14.48 18.22
N ASN A 194 9.15 -13.93 18.50
CA ASN A 194 10.15 -14.61 19.32
C ASN A 194 9.65 -14.86 20.76
N GLU A 195 8.99 -13.88 21.39
CA GLU A 195 8.37 -14.07 22.71
C GLU A 195 7.23 -15.10 22.66
N GLN A 196 6.44 -15.12 21.58
CA GLN A 196 5.45 -16.17 21.34
C GLN A 196 6.09 -17.57 21.35
N SER A 197 7.25 -17.73 20.71
CA SER A 197 7.96 -19.01 20.67
C SER A 197 8.46 -19.47 22.04
N ARG A 198 8.88 -18.53 22.90
CA ARG A 198 9.29 -18.81 24.28
C ARG A 198 8.11 -19.21 25.15
N ASP A 199 6.95 -18.59 24.94
CA ASP A 199 5.71 -18.96 25.61
C ASP A 199 5.31 -20.40 25.24
N LEU A 200 5.36 -20.77 23.96
CA LEU A 200 5.12 -22.17 23.53
C LEU A 200 6.09 -23.16 24.19
N ALA A 201 7.38 -22.82 24.29
CA ALA A 201 8.35 -23.66 24.98
C ALA A 201 8.04 -23.81 26.48
N ALA A 202 7.52 -22.77 27.13
CA ALA A 202 7.07 -22.82 28.51
C ALA A 202 5.81 -23.70 28.67
N LEU A 203 4.84 -23.56 27.77
CA LEU A 203 3.62 -24.37 27.77
C LEU A 203 3.90 -25.86 27.59
N ARG A 204 4.90 -26.22 26.78
CA ARG A 204 5.37 -27.61 26.66
C ARG A 204 5.95 -28.11 27.98
N LYS A 205 6.77 -27.31 28.67
CA LYS A 205 7.32 -27.68 29.99
C LYS A 205 6.23 -27.83 31.06
N MET A 206 5.14 -27.10 30.91
CA MET A 206 3.95 -27.20 31.77
C MET A 206 3.02 -28.35 31.38
N GLU A 207 3.36 -29.15 30.36
CA GLU A 207 2.53 -30.24 29.84
C GLU A 207 1.12 -29.78 29.43
N VAL A 208 0.99 -28.53 29.01
CA VAL A 208 -0.25 -27.99 28.40
C VAL A 208 -0.33 -28.37 26.91
N ILE A 209 0.84 -28.55 26.28
CA ILE A 209 1.00 -29.06 24.93
C ILE A 209 2.11 -30.11 24.88
N GLU A 210 1.96 -31.09 24.01
CA GLU A 210 2.95 -32.12 23.68
C GLU A 210 3.81 -31.71 22.47
N ASP A 211 4.82 -32.53 22.17
CA ASP A 211 5.84 -32.26 21.15
C ASP A 211 5.25 -31.99 19.76
N PHE A 212 4.24 -32.76 19.35
CA PHE A 212 3.61 -32.60 18.04
C PHE A 212 2.84 -31.27 17.92
N ARG A 213 2.05 -30.90 18.94
CA ARG A 213 1.36 -29.59 18.96
C ARG A 213 2.36 -28.44 19.00
N HIS A 214 3.46 -28.59 19.73
CA HIS A 214 4.53 -27.59 19.77
C HIS A 214 5.17 -27.40 18.38
N VAL A 215 5.49 -28.49 17.67
CA VAL A 215 6.05 -28.42 16.30
C VAL A 215 5.09 -27.71 15.34
N GLU A 216 3.80 -28.07 15.38
CA GLU A 216 2.78 -27.44 14.52
C GLU A 216 2.64 -25.94 14.80
N LEU A 217 2.51 -25.54 16.07
CA LEU A 217 2.40 -24.14 16.48
C LEU A 217 3.66 -23.34 16.09
N MET A 218 4.86 -23.91 16.29
CA MET A 218 6.12 -23.31 15.84
C MET A 218 6.18 -23.16 14.31
N GLY A 219 5.63 -24.12 13.57
CA GLY A 219 5.47 -24.04 12.13
C GLY A 219 4.62 -22.84 11.69
N ILE A 220 3.55 -22.52 12.42
CA ILE A 220 2.74 -21.32 12.17
C ILE A 220 3.53 -20.04 12.45
N LEU A 221 4.29 -19.98 13.56
CA LEU A 221 5.17 -18.83 13.84
C LEU A 221 6.21 -18.62 12.72
N GLY A 222 6.77 -19.71 12.18
CA GLY A 222 7.65 -19.67 11.02
C GLY A 222 6.97 -19.07 9.77
N LYS A 223 5.71 -19.38 9.52
CA LYS A 223 4.94 -18.79 8.42
C LYS A 223 4.67 -17.30 8.63
N PHE A 224 4.42 -16.84 9.86
CA PHE A 224 4.31 -15.41 10.14
C PHE A 224 5.62 -14.67 9.86
N TYR A 225 6.77 -15.25 10.24
CA TYR A 225 8.08 -14.71 9.88
C TYR A 225 8.28 -14.61 8.35
N GLU A 226 7.90 -15.65 7.61
CA GLU A 226 8.02 -15.65 6.16
C GLU A 226 7.18 -14.54 5.51
N LEU A 227 5.91 -14.41 5.94
CA LEU A 227 5.00 -13.38 5.45
C LEU A 227 5.44 -11.97 5.85
N GLN A 228 5.94 -11.78 7.08
CA GLN A 228 6.53 -10.53 7.54
C GLN A 228 7.73 -10.15 6.66
N GLY A 229 8.67 -11.08 6.45
CA GLY A 229 9.87 -10.84 5.64
C GLY A 229 9.54 -10.49 4.18
N LYS A 230 8.52 -11.13 3.60
CA LYS A 230 8.02 -10.80 2.25
C LYS A 230 7.48 -9.36 2.19
N ASN A 231 6.69 -8.95 3.17
CA ASN A 231 6.19 -7.57 3.26
C ASN A 231 7.33 -6.55 3.45
N GLU A 232 8.27 -6.84 4.35
CA GLU A 232 9.44 -5.98 4.58
C GLU A 232 10.28 -5.81 3.31
N ARG A 233 10.42 -6.87 2.51
CA ARG A 233 11.12 -6.81 1.21
C ARG A 233 10.41 -5.86 0.25
N ILE A 234 9.08 -5.95 0.12
CA ILE A 234 8.30 -5.05 -0.74
C ILE A 234 8.46 -3.59 -0.29
N LYS A 235 8.41 -3.32 1.02
CA LYS A 235 8.57 -1.98 1.58
C LYS A 235 10.00 -1.42 1.37
N LYS A 236 11.03 -2.23 1.62
CA LYS A 236 12.44 -1.78 1.58
C LYS A 236 12.98 -1.67 0.16
N PHE A 237 12.58 -2.56 -0.76
CA PHE A 237 13.17 -2.67 -2.09
C PHE A 237 12.19 -2.25 -3.19
N PRO A 238 12.30 -1.00 -3.69
CA PRO A 238 11.47 -0.53 -4.81
C PRO A 238 11.84 -1.19 -6.14
N LEU A 239 11.11 -0.87 -7.21
CA LEU A 239 11.52 -1.27 -8.55
C LEU A 239 12.91 -0.68 -8.85
N PRO A 240 13.74 -1.37 -9.67
CA PRO A 240 15.04 -0.85 -10.06
C PRO A 240 14.94 0.61 -10.49
N ARG A 241 15.67 1.50 -9.79
CA ARG A 241 15.50 2.95 -9.94
C ARG A 241 15.80 3.45 -11.35
N GLN A 242 16.70 2.77 -12.05
CA GLN A 242 16.97 2.99 -13.46
C GLN A 242 15.70 2.85 -14.30
N TYR A 243 14.90 1.81 -14.05
CA TYR A 243 13.68 1.54 -14.79
C TYR A 243 12.61 2.61 -14.52
N SER A 244 12.33 2.91 -13.24
CA SER A 244 11.32 3.91 -12.88
C SER A 244 11.72 5.34 -13.32
N SER A 245 13.01 5.70 -13.21
CA SER A 245 13.49 7.03 -13.62
C SER A 245 13.54 7.19 -15.14
N THR A 246 13.96 6.15 -15.86
CA THR A 246 14.02 6.17 -17.33
C THR A 246 12.62 6.33 -17.93
N SER A 247 11.59 5.67 -17.35
CA SER A 247 10.19 5.87 -17.75
C SER A 247 9.77 7.34 -17.69
N LYS A 248 10.06 8.00 -16.57
CA LYS A 248 9.76 9.43 -16.35
C LYS A 248 10.51 10.31 -17.34
N ILE A 249 11.80 10.05 -17.57
CA ILE A 249 12.63 10.82 -18.50
C ILE A 249 12.09 10.70 -19.93
N PHE A 250 11.83 9.49 -20.41
CA PHE A 250 11.33 9.26 -21.78
C PHE A 250 9.94 9.85 -21.98
N THR A 251 9.05 9.68 -20.99
CA THR A 251 7.73 10.33 -21.00
C THR A 251 7.87 11.84 -21.08
N ASN A 252 8.70 12.45 -20.24
CA ASN A 252 8.90 13.91 -20.26
C ASN A 252 9.47 14.43 -21.58
N ILE A 253 10.43 13.71 -22.18
CA ILE A 253 10.97 14.04 -23.51
C ILE A 253 9.86 13.99 -24.56
N PHE A 254 9.07 12.92 -24.58
CA PHE A 254 7.95 12.78 -25.51
C PHE A 254 6.93 13.92 -25.34
N LEU A 255 6.52 14.20 -24.10
CA LEU A 255 5.57 15.27 -23.78
C LEU A 255 6.07 16.65 -24.16
N PHE A 256 7.38 16.91 -24.02
CA PHE A 256 8.00 18.16 -24.45
C PHE A 256 7.98 18.31 -25.98
N LEU A 257 8.28 17.23 -26.72
CA LEU A 257 8.36 17.27 -28.19
C LEU A 257 6.99 17.27 -28.89
N LEU A 258 5.99 16.63 -28.28
CA LEU A 258 4.65 16.46 -28.86
C LEU A 258 4.01 17.75 -29.39
N PRO A 259 3.94 18.89 -28.66
CA PRO A 259 3.32 20.10 -29.16
C PRO A 259 4.02 20.71 -30.39
N PHE A 260 5.34 20.54 -30.53
CA PHE A 260 6.11 21.02 -31.69
C PHE A 260 5.85 20.22 -32.98
N SER A 261 5.13 19.10 -32.87
CA SER A 261 4.69 18.31 -34.01
C SER A 261 3.19 18.44 -34.25
N MET A 262 2.38 18.36 -33.18
CA MET A 262 0.93 18.41 -33.28
C MET A 262 0.40 19.79 -33.67
N VAL A 263 0.96 20.86 -33.12
CA VAL A 263 0.46 22.22 -33.42
C VAL A 263 0.62 22.56 -34.90
N PRO A 264 1.81 22.45 -35.54
CA PRO A 264 1.95 22.74 -36.96
C PRO A 264 1.07 21.85 -37.84
N SER A 265 1.02 20.55 -37.56
CA SER A 265 0.21 19.58 -38.33
C SER A 265 -1.28 19.92 -38.29
N MET A 266 -1.77 20.44 -37.16
CA MET A 266 -3.16 20.89 -37.05
C MET A 266 -3.40 22.26 -37.67
N MET A 267 -2.42 23.16 -37.69
CA MET A 267 -2.53 24.47 -38.36
C MET A 267 -2.76 24.34 -39.88
N GLU A 268 -2.32 23.24 -40.50
CA GLU A 268 -2.63 22.93 -41.91
C GLU A 268 -4.14 22.81 -42.19
N LEU A 269 -4.95 22.52 -41.16
CA LEU A 269 -6.41 22.46 -41.23
C LEU A 269 -7.08 23.86 -41.11
N GLY A 270 -6.28 24.93 -41.10
CA GLY A 270 -6.73 26.32 -40.98
C GLY A 270 -6.87 26.81 -39.54
N ASN A 271 -7.51 27.97 -39.36
CA ASN A 271 -7.59 28.67 -38.06
C ASN A 271 -8.24 27.83 -36.94
N ILE A 272 -9.22 26.99 -37.28
CA ILE A 272 -9.86 26.09 -36.30
C ILE A 272 -8.86 25.05 -35.80
N GLY A 273 -7.97 24.58 -36.68
CA GLY A 273 -6.95 23.59 -36.36
C GLY A 273 -5.97 24.07 -35.28
N LEU A 274 -5.56 25.33 -35.31
CA LEU A 274 -4.72 25.92 -34.25
C LEU A 274 -5.40 25.82 -32.88
N TRP A 275 -6.66 26.25 -32.77
CA TRP A 275 -7.40 26.21 -31.51
C TRP A 275 -7.69 24.79 -31.03
N LEU A 276 -7.94 23.85 -31.94
CA LEU A 276 -8.13 22.43 -31.61
C LEU A 276 -6.81 21.73 -31.21
N SER A 277 -5.66 22.19 -31.71
CA SER A 277 -4.37 21.61 -31.39
C SER A 277 -4.05 21.65 -29.89
N ILE A 278 -4.52 22.70 -29.19
CA ILE A 278 -4.30 22.91 -27.76
C ILE A 278 -4.96 21.81 -26.92
N PRO A 279 -6.31 21.64 -26.93
CA PRO A 279 -6.98 20.64 -26.13
C PRO A 279 -6.63 19.21 -26.57
N ILE A 280 -6.42 18.95 -27.87
CA ILE A 280 -6.08 17.59 -28.36
C ILE A 280 -4.69 17.17 -27.87
N THR A 281 -3.69 18.04 -28.03
CA THR A 281 -2.33 17.74 -27.59
C THR A 281 -2.28 17.59 -26.06
N ALA A 282 -2.92 18.51 -25.32
CA ALA A 282 -3.00 18.42 -23.87
C ALA A 282 -3.69 17.14 -23.39
N LEU A 283 -4.76 16.70 -24.08
CA LEU A 283 -5.45 15.44 -23.77
C LEU A 283 -4.54 14.23 -23.98
N ILE A 284 -3.84 14.14 -25.11
CA ILE A 284 -2.88 13.05 -25.38
C ILE A 284 -1.78 13.06 -24.31
N SER A 285 -1.20 14.22 -24.03
CA SER A 285 -0.19 14.37 -22.99
C SER A 285 -0.71 13.93 -21.61
N TRP A 286 -1.95 14.28 -21.28
CA TRP A 286 -2.57 13.92 -20.02
C TRP A 286 -2.75 12.42 -19.86
N VAL A 287 -3.05 11.69 -20.94
CA VAL A 287 -3.11 10.21 -20.91
C VAL A 287 -1.77 9.63 -20.48
N TYR A 288 -0.65 10.08 -21.05
CA TYR A 288 0.68 9.58 -20.68
C TYR A 288 1.08 9.96 -19.24
N VAL A 289 0.81 11.20 -18.81
CA VAL A 289 1.07 11.62 -17.42
C VAL A 289 0.25 10.79 -16.43
N THR A 290 -1.02 10.55 -16.75
CA THR A 290 -1.92 9.73 -15.93
C THR A 290 -1.42 8.29 -15.86
N MET A 291 -1.02 7.70 -16.98
CA MET A 291 -0.45 6.34 -17.01
C MET A 291 0.82 6.23 -16.17
N GLU A 292 1.75 7.17 -16.30
CA GLU A 292 2.99 7.19 -15.51
C GLU A 292 2.69 7.34 -14.01
N GLY A 293 1.74 8.21 -13.64
CA GLY A 293 1.32 8.41 -12.25
C GLY A 293 0.65 7.16 -11.66
N VAL A 294 -0.24 6.49 -12.40
CA VAL A 294 -0.91 5.26 -11.92
C VAL A 294 0.12 4.18 -11.59
N GLY A 295 1.14 3.99 -12.42
CA GLY A 295 2.24 3.08 -12.12
C GLY A 295 3.01 3.47 -10.86
N ASP A 296 3.40 4.74 -10.75
CA ASP A 296 4.22 5.27 -9.65
C ASP A 296 3.53 5.12 -8.28
N TYR A 297 2.23 5.41 -8.19
CA TYR A 297 1.46 5.22 -6.95
C TYR A 297 1.09 3.75 -6.69
N SER A 298 1.01 2.91 -7.72
CA SER A 298 0.77 1.46 -7.53
C SER A 298 2.03 0.70 -7.09
N GLU A 299 3.22 1.29 -7.26
CA GLU A 299 4.49 0.67 -6.86
C GLU A 299 4.61 0.50 -5.33
N ASN A 300 3.93 1.35 -4.55
CA ASN A 300 3.97 1.35 -3.09
C ASN A 300 2.62 0.94 -2.47
N PRO A 301 2.50 -0.30 -1.95
CA PRO A 301 1.25 -0.79 -1.38
C PRO A 301 1.01 -0.42 0.10
N PHE A 302 1.95 0.27 0.75
CA PHE A 302 1.97 0.51 2.20
C PHE A 302 2.24 1.97 2.60
N GLN A 303 1.92 2.92 1.73
CA GLN A 303 2.09 4.35 2.00
C GLN A 303 0.94 4.94 2.83
N GLY A 304 -0.15 4.20 3.00
CA GLY A 304 -1.36 4.68 3.66
C GLY A 304 -2.22 5.56 2.75
N MET A 305 -2.18 5.32 1.44
CA MET A 305 -2.95 6.04 0.42
C MET A 305 -4.26 5.33 0.08
N ALA A 306 -5.15 6.03 -0.63
CA ALA A 306 -6.46 5.51 -1.03
C ALA A 306 -6.39 4.18 -1.79
N ASN A 307 -5.36 3.98 -2.61
CA ASN A 307 -5.16 2.81 -3.47
C ASN A 307 -4.41 1.65 -2.79
N ASP A 308 -3.94 1.84 -1.56
CA ASP A 308 -3.09 0.88 -0.85
C ASP A 308 -3.89 -0.27 -0.24
N ILE A 309 -3.16 -1.28 0.26
CA ILE A 309 -3.74 -2.40 1.01
C ILE A 309 -4.45 -1.85 2.27
N PRO A 310 -5.71 -2.24 2.54
CA PRO A 310 -6.48 -1.73 3.65
C PRO A 310 -6.08 -2.47 4.94
N MET A 311 -4.83 -2.27 5.36
CA MET A 311 -4.21 -3.02 6.44
C MET A 311 -5.02 -2.92 7.74
N LEU A 312 -5.63 -1.77 8.06
CA LEU A 312 -6.41 -1.63 9.29
C LEU A 312 -7.66 -2.52 9.27
N SER A 313 -8.42 -2.51 8.17
CA SER A 313 -9.59 -3.36 7.97
C SER A 313 -9.24 -4.85 8.02
N LEU A 314 -8.10 -5.25 7.45
CA LEU A 314 -7.62 -6.62 7.54
C LEU A 314 -7.23 -6.98 8.98
N CYS A 315 -6.54 -6.09 9.68
CA CYS A 315 -6.19 -6.31 11.09
C CYS A 315 -7.44 -6.42 11.98
N ARG A 316 -8.42 -5.54 11.78
CA ARG A 316 -9.68 -5.54 12.54
C ARG A 316 -10.51 -6.79 12.27
N THR A 317 -10.54 -7.28 11.03
CA THR A 317 -11.19 -8.55 10.69
C THR A 317 -10.55 -9.71 11.46
N ILE A 318 -9.21 -9.80 11.47
CA ILE A 318 -8.49 -10.82 12.22
C ILE A 318 -8.76 -10.69 13.72
N GLU A 319 -8.75 -9.47 14.26
CA GLU A 319 -9.04 -9.20 15.67
C GLU A 319 -10.42 -9.71 16.07
N ILE A 320 -11.46 -9.39 15.29
CA ILE A 320 -12.83 -9.86 15.54
C ILE A 320 -12.88 -11.39 15.52
N ASP A 321 -12.33 -12.02 14.50
CA ASP A 321 -12.35 -13.49 14.35
C ASP A 321 -11.67 -14.18 15.55
N LEU A 322 -10.50 -13.69 15.98
CA LEU A 322 -9.74 -14.31 17.07
C LEU A 322 -10.36 -14.08 18.45
N ARG A 323 -10.89 -12.88 18.70
CA ARG A 323 -11.59 -12.58 19.96
C ARG A 323 -12.94 -13.32 20.06
N GLN A 324 -13.59 -13.61 18.93
CA GLN A 324 -14.75 -14.51 18.88
C GLN A 324 -14.38 -15.95 19.27
N MET A 325 -13.21 -16.46 18.85
CA MET A 325 -12.74 -17.78 19.27
C MET A 325 -12.51 -17.86 20.79
N LEU A 326 -12.18 -16.73 21.43
CA LEU A 326 -12.12 -16.60 22.89
C LEU A 326 -13.49 -16.45 23.58
N LYS A 327 -14.58 -16.44 22.81
CA LYS A 327 -15.96 -16.20 23.28
C LYS A 327 -16.18 -14.83 23.91
N GLU A 328 -15.38 -13.84 23.53
CA GLU A 328 -15.58 -12.46 23.96
C GLU A 328 -16.81 -11.85 23.29
N THR A 329 -17.60 -11.09 24.05
CA THR A 329 -18.83 -10.46 23.58
C THR A 329 -18.61 -9.00 23.15
N GLU A 330 -17.69 -8.30 23.79
CA GLU A 330 -17.36 -6.91 23.49
C GLU A 330 -16.31 -6.82 22.39
N LEU A 331 -16.77 -6.98 21.15
CA LEU A 331 -15.92 -6.98 19.96
C LEU A 331 -15.86 -5.59 19.32
N PRO A 332 -14.72 -5.22 18.74
CA PRO A 332 -14.58 -3.95 18.04
C PRO A 332 -15.38 -3.99 16.74
N LYS A 333 -15.87 -2.82 16.28
CA LYS A 333 -16.63 -2.76 15.02
C LYS A 333 -15.73 -2.98 13.81
N PRO A 334 -16.23 -3.60 12.73
CA PRO A 334 -15.53 -3.65 11.44
C PRO A 334 -15.23 -2.25 10.93
N ILE A 335 -14.09 -2.07 10.26
CA ILE A 335 -13.74 -0.80 9.62
C ILE A 335 -14.64 -0.61 8.39
N ALA A 336 -15.45 0.44 8.42
CA ALA A 336 -16.30 0.82 7.29
C ALA A 336 -15.51 1.66 6.27
N ALA A 337 -15.91 1.59 5.00
CA ALA A 337 -15.36 2.49 3.99
C ALA A 337 -15.83 3.93 4.25
N LYS A 338 -14.90 4.88 4.25
CA LYS A 338 -15.17 6.31 4.35
C LYS A 338 -14.80 6.95 3.01
N LYS A 339 -15.71 7.72 2.40
CA LYS A 339 -15.52 8.32 1.05
C LYS A 339 -15.13 7.29 -0.02
N ASP A 340 -15.76 6.10 0.00
CA ASP A 340 -15.45 4.95 -0.87
C ASP A 340 -14.03 4.38 -0.73
N ILE A 341 -13.34 4.68 0.37
CA ILE A 341 -12.00 4.21 0.66
C ILE A 341 -12.06 3.35 1.92
N LEU A 342 -11.61 2.11 1.80
CA LEU A 342 -11.40 1.18 2.91
C LEU A 342 -9.93 1.19 3.28
N MET A 343 -9.59 1.30 4.56
CA MET A 343 -8.20 1.43 5.05
C MET A 343 -7.77 0.30 5.96
#